data_AF-A0A661EWM4-F1
#
_entry.id   AF-A0A661EWM4-F1
#
_cell.length_a   1.000
_cell.length_b   1.000
_cell.length_c   1.000
_cell.angle_alpha   90.00
_cell.angle_beta   90.00
_cell.angle_gamma   90.00
#
_symmetry.space_group_name_H-M   'P 1'
#
loop_
_entity.id
_entity.type
_entity.pdbx_description
1 polymer ?
#
loop_
_entity_poly.entity_id
_entity_poly.type
_entity_poly.pdbx_seq_one_letter_code
_entity_poly.pdbx_strand_id
1 'polypeptide(L)'
;MGVSAIERVLWELGEKESRVEKFKADPDGYLAGRDLSDQERRMLKEMDVKSLVDHGVSSMLTMMAWPLIHGVDELPFDYLTQMNDGTLPSMGLKPVQHFGLRTFLRCRKIWWGLVGKPNKKSMVDM
;
A
#
# COMPACT_ATOMS: atom_id res chain seq x y z
N MET A 1 14.22 -2.81 -21.19
CA MET A 1 14.94 -3.53 -20.10
C MET A 1 14.54 -3.02 -18.71
N GLY A 2 13.39 -2.36 -18.55
CA GLY A 2 13.08 -1.60 -17.33
C GLY A 2 12.13 -2.28 -16.33
N VAL A 3 11.20 -3.12 -16.79
CA VAL A 3 10.26 -3.86 -15.94
C VAL A 3 10.98 -4.71 -14.87
N SER A 4 12.05 -5.40 -15.26
CA SER A 4 12.83 -6.23 -14.34
C SER A 4 13.54 -5.42 -13.24
N ALA A 5 13.92 -4.16 -13.51
CA ALA A 5 14.55 -3.30 -12.51
C ALA A 5 13.52 -2.79 -11.49
N ILE A 6 12.33 -2.42 -11.95
CA ILE A 6 11.20 -2.02 -11.10
C ILE A 6 10.75 -3.18 -10.22
N GLU A 7 10.52 -4.36 -10.81
CA GLU A 7 10.10 -5.55 -10.06
C GLU A 7 11.10 -5.91 -8.98
N ARG A 8 12.40 -5.80 -9.26
CA ARG A 8 13.46 -6.04 -8.28
C ARG A 8 13.42 -5.04 -7.12
N VAL A 9 13.15 -3.76 -7.40
CA VAL A 9 12.94 -2.77 -6.34
C VAL A 9 11.73 -3.13 -5.48
N LEU A 10 10.59 -3.45 -6.09
CA LEU A 10 9.37 -3.84 -5.37
C LEU A 10 9.59 -5.10 -4.52
N TRP A 11 10.33 -6.07 -5.04
CA TRP A 11 10.69 -7.29 -4.30
C TRP A 11 11.58 -6.98 -3.10
N GLU A 12 12.59 -6.12 -3.26
CA GLU A 12 13.48 -5.71 -2.18
C GLU A 12 12.75 -4.97 -1.05
N LEU A 13 11.73 -4.18 -1.39
CA LEU A 13 10.83 -3.53 -0.43
C LEU A 13 9.98 -4.57 0.31
N GLY A 14 9.51 -5.61 -0.38
CA GLY A 14 8.80 -6.75 0.22
C GLY A 14 9.62 -7.60 1.19
N GLU A 15 10.94 -7.66 0.99
CA GLU A 15 11.82 -8.53 1.78
C GLU A 15 12.06 -8.01 3.20
N LYS A 16 12.15 -6.68 3.41
CA LYS A 16 12.53 -6.08 4.70
C LYS A 16 11.86 -4.73 4.93
N GLU A 17 11.19 -4.59 6.07
CA GLU A 17 10.58 -3.33 6.54
C GLU A 17 11.61 -2.18 6.64
N SER A 18 12.87 -2.48 7.01
CA SER A 18 13.94 -1.47 7.07
C SER A 18 14.30 -0.84 5.71
N ARG A 19 14.00 -1.52 4.60
CA ARG A 19 14.18 -0.95 3.25
C ARG A 19 13.01 -0.05 2.87
N VAL A 20 11.80 -0.42 3.30
CA VAL A 20 10.61 0.42 3.15
C VAL A 20 10.79 1.74 3.87
N GLU A 21 11.29 1.71 5.10
CA GLU A 21 11.57 2.94 5.87
C GLU A 21 12.64 3.82 5.20
N LYS A 22 13.70 3.21 4.65
CA LYS A 22 14.73 3.95 3.88
C LYS A 22 14.16 4.56 2.60
N PHE A 23 13.30 3.83 1.89
CA PHE A 23 12.63 4.33 0.70
C PHE A 23 11.67 5.48 1.03
N LYS A 24 10.93 5.41 2.13
CA LYS A 24 10.06 6.51 2.59
C LYS A 24 10.86 7.74 3.03
N ALA A 25 12.01 7.54 3.67
CA ALA A 25 12.85 8.63 4.16
C ALA A 25 13.58 9.36 3.03
N ASP A 26 14.10 8.63 2.05
CA ASP A 26 14.81 9.19 0.90
C ASP A 26 14.63 8.31 -0.35
N PRO A 27 13.51 8.48 -1.09
CA PRO A 27 13.23 7.65 -2.26
C PRO A 27 14.18 7.96 -3.42
N ASP A 28 14.61 9.21 -3.59
CA ASP A 28 15.54 9.61 -4.65
C ASP A 28 16.93 9.00 -4.41
N GLY A 29 17.44 9.04 -3.17
CA GLY A 29 18.69 8.40 -2.79
C GLY A 29 18.63 6.88 -2.82
N TYR A 30 17.49 6.26 -2.46
CA TYR A 30 17.32 4.81 -2.53
C TYR A 30 17.30 4.26 -3.97
N LEU A 31 16.78 5.05 -4.91
CA LEU A 31 16.75 4.70 -6.32
C LEU A 31 18.02 5.13 -7.08
N ALA A 32 18.86 5.99 -6.49
CA ALA A 32 20.09 6.46 -7.11
C ALA A 32 21.00 5.28 -7.51
N GLY A 33 21.55 5.34 -8.74
CA GLY A 33 22.45 4.29 -9.26
C GLY A 33 21.76 3.02 -9.78
N ARG A 34 20.42 2.90 -9.69
CA ARG A 34 19.68 1.82 -10.37
C ARG A 34 19.48 2.13 -11.85
N ASP A 35 19.41 1.08 -12.67
CA ASP A 35 19.09 1.17 -14.10
C ASP A 35 17.59 1.41 -14.31
N LEU A 36 17.14 2.60 -13.90
CA LEU A 36 15.77 3.09 -13.99
C LEU A 36 15.78 4.39 -14.76
N SER A 37 14.91 4.49 -15.77
CA SER A 37 14.60 5.74 -16.45
C SER A 37 13.90 6.73 -15.51
N ASP A 38 13.88 8.01 -15.90
CA ASP A 38 13.23 9.05 -15.12
C ASP A 38 11.73 8.80 -14.94
N GLN A 39 11.09 8.18 -15.94
CA GLN A 39 9.68 7.78 -15.86
C GLN A 39 9.47 6.70 -14.79
N GLU A 40 10.34 5.68 -14.77
CA GLU A 40 10.24 4.57 -13.80
C GLU A 40 10.52 5.02 -12.38
N ARG A 41 11.48 5.93 -12.20
CA ARG A 41 11.73 6.58 -10.90
C ARG A 41 10.51 7.32 -10.41
N ARG A 42 9.82 8.06 -11.27
CA ARG A 42 8.57 8.76 -10.92
C ARG A 42 7.47 7.76 -10.53
N MET A 43 7.25 6.72 -11.33
CA MET A 43 6.24 5.70 -11.04
C MET A 43 6.48 5.02 -9.68
N LEU A 44 7.73 4.71 -9.34
CA LEU A 44 8.09 4.13 -8.05
C LEU A 44 7.90 5.12 -6.89
N LYS A 45 8.33 6.38 -7.06
CA LYS A 45 8.20 7.44 -6.05
C LYS A 45 6.76 7.76 -5.71
N GLU A 46 5.92 7.88 -6.73
CA GLU A 46 4.51 8.21 -6.59
C GLU A 46 3.66 6.97 -6.27
N MET A 47 4.27 5.78 -6.28
CA MET A 47 3.58 4.49 -6.17
C MET A 47 2.36 4.45 -7.12
N ASP A 48 2.57 4.86 -8.36
CA ASP A 48 1.52 4.86 -9.38
C ASP A 48 1.32 3.45 -9.92
N VAL A 49 0.50 2.68 -9.20
CA VAL A 49 0.16 1.30 -9.54
C VAL A 49 -0.37 1.17 -10.96
N LYS A 50 -1.17 2.12 -11.42
CA LYS A 50 -1.79 2.07 -12.76
C LYS A 50 -0.69 2.16 -13.81
N SER A 51 0.16 3.18 -13.72
CA SER A 51 1.28 3.36 -14.63
C SER A 51 2.28 2.19 -14.55
N LEU A 52 2.52 1.61 -13.37
CA LEU A 52 3.36 0.43 -13.20
C LEU A 52 2.80 -0.79 -13.95
N VAL A 53 1.50 -1.06 -13.81
CA VAL A 53 0.83 -2.18 -14.49
C VAL A 53 0.78 -1.97 -16.00
N ASP A 54 0.45 -0.75 -16.46
CA ASP A 54 0.44 -0.40 -17.88
C ASP A 54 1.85 -0.48 -18.50
N HIS A 55 2.89 -0.22 -17.70
CA HIS A 55 4.29 -0.41 -18.06
C HIS A 55 4.72 -1.89 -18.08
N GLY A 56 3.84 -2.82 -17.68
CA GLY A 56 4.07 -4.26 -17.72
C GLY A 56 4.62 -4.87 -16.43
N VAL A 57 4.60 -4.14 -15.31
CA VAL A 57 4.96 -4.68 -13.99
C VAL A 57 3.87 -5.64 -13.52
N SER A 58 4.27 -6.76 -12.92
CA SER A 58 3.32 -7.73 -12.38
C SER A 58 2.35 -7.10 -11.36
N SER A 59 1.05 -7.18 -11.64
CA SER A 59 -0.02 -6.65 -10.78
C SER A 59 -0.04 -7.30 -9.39
N MET A 60 0.51 -8.52 -9.26
CA MET A 60 0.66 -9.19 -7.98
C MET A 60 1.73 -8.52 -7.11
N LEU A 61 2.85 -8.12 -7.72
CA LEU A 61 3.95 -7.43 -7.04
C LEU A 61 3.53 -6.04 -6.56
N THR A 62 2.80 -5.30 -7.39
CA THR A 62 2.27 -3.98 -7.01
C THR A 62 1.28 -4.09 -5.85
N MET A 63 0.38 -5.09 -5.89
CA MET A 63 -0.57 -5.35 -4.80
C MET A 63 0.13 -5.68 -3.47
N MET A 64 1.25 -6.40 -3.48
CA MET A 64 2.02 -6.72 -2.28
C MET A 64 2.85 -5.53 -1.77
N ALA A 65 3.43 -4.73 -2.68
CA ALA A 65 4.29 -3.62 -2.31
C ALA A 65 3.51 -2.39 -1.81
N TRP A 66 2.32 -2.15 -2.35
CA TRP A 66 1.48 -1.00 -2.00
C TRP A 66 1.20 -0.84 -0.49
N PRO A 67 0.72 -1.85 0.26
CA PRO A 67 0.46 -1.73 1.68
C PRO A 67 1.73 -1.59 2.53
N LEU A 68 2.91 -1.94 2.00
CA LEU A 68 4.17 -1.70 2.70
C LEU A 68 4.48 -0.20 2.73
N ILE A 69 4.18 0.50 1.63
CA ILE A 69 4.46 1.94 1.52
C ILE A 69 3.34 2.78 2.15
N HIS A 70 2.07 2.48 1.86
CA HIS A 70 0.95 3.26 2.39
C HIS A 70 0.44 2.79 3.76
N GLY A 71 0.83 1.58 4.18
CA GLY A 71 0.43 0.98 5.45
C GLY A 71 -0.78 0.06 5.31
N VAL A 72 -0.86 -0.93 6.20
CA VAL A 72 -1.88 -2.00 6.19
C VAL A 72 -3.26 -1.52 6.66
N ASP A 73 -3.37 -0.27 7.16
CA ASP A 73 -4.64 0.34 7.58
C ASP A 73 -5.49 0.79 6.37
N GLU A 74 -4.87 0.94 5.19
CA GLU A 74 -5.54 1.15 3.91
C GLU A 74 -5.76 -0.23 3.27
N LEU A 75 -6.99 -0.74 3.44
CA LEU A 75 -7.44 -2.03 2.91
C LEU A 75 -7.23 -2.13 1.38
N PRO A 76 -7.31 -3.35 0.77
CA PRO A 76 -7.18 -3.57 -0.68
C PRO A 76 -8.12 -2.73 -1.57
N PHE A 77 -9.06 -2.00 -0.98
CA PHE A 77 -9.96 -1.06 -1.65
C PHE A 77 -9.26 0.18 -2.21
N ASP A 78 -8.25 0.72 -1.53
CA ASP A 78 -7.54 1.93 -2.00
C ASP A 78 -6.63 1.58 -3.19
N TYR A 79 -6.00 0.41 -3.16
CA TYR A 79 -5.32 -0.19 -4.32
C TYR A 79 -6.27 -0.35 -5.52
N LEU A 80 -7.46 -0.94 -5.31
CA LEU A 80 -8.46 -1.12 -6.37
C LEU A 80 -8.99 0.22 -6.90
N THR A 81 -9.11 1.22 -6.03
CA THR A 81 -9.54 2.57 -6.37
C THR A 81 -8.51 3.26 -7.26
N GLN A 82 -7.21 3.12 -6.95
CA GLN A 82 -6.13 3.65 -7.76
C GLN A 82 -6.03 2.93 -9.13
N MET A 83 -6.35 1.64 -9.17
CA MET A 83 -6.40 0.85 -10.41
C MET A 83 -7.61 1.20 -11.30
N ASN A 84 -8.72 1.67 -10.71
CA ASN A 84 -10.02 1.86 -11.37
C ASN A 84 -10.49 3.33 -11.41
N ASP A 85 -9.57 4.27 -11.62
CA ASP A 85 -9.82 5.72 -11.76
C ASP A 85 -10.64 6.36 -10.61
N GLY A 86 -10.43 5.91 -9.37
CA GLY A 86 -11.12 6.51 -8.22
C GLY A 86 -12.51 5.92 -7.93
N THR A 87 -12.92 4.85 -8.63
CA THR A 87 -14.22 4.21 -8.41
C THR A 87 -14.08 2.84 -7.75
N LEU A 88 -14.62 2.69 -6.54
CA LEU A 88 -14.73 1.39 -5.88
C LEU A 88 -15.65 0.49 -6.72
N PRO A 89 -15.20 -0.71 -7.14
CA PRO A 89 -16.11 -1.68 -7.72
C PRO A 89 -17.15 -2.06 -6.67
N SER A 90 -18.43 -2.12 -7.07
CA SER A 90 -19.53 -2.49 -6.17
C SER A 90 -19.33 -3.93 -5.69
N MET A 91 -18.62 -4.10 -4.58
CA MET A 91 -18.32 -5.37 -3.92
C MET A 91 -19.57 -5.94 -3.22
N GLY A 92 -20.75 -5.89 -3.85
CA GLY A 92 -22.00 -6.47 -3.33
C GLY A 92 -22.48 -5.95 -1.97
N LEU A 93 -21.83 -4.95 -1.38
CA LEU A 93 -22.20 -4.40 -0.09
C LEU A 93 -23.39 -3.46 -0.24
N LYS A 94 -24.49 -3.78 0.46
CA LYS A 94 -25.70 -2.96 0.44
C LYS A 94 -25.43 -1.61 1.14
N PRO A 95 -26.08 -0.51 0.71
CA PRO A 95 -25.89 0.83 1.29
C PRO A 95 -25.99 0.89 2.83
N VAL A 96 -26.82 0.03 3.43
CA VAL A 96 -27.02 -0.07 4.89
C VAL A 96 -25.77 -0.53 5.64
N GLN A 97 -24.92 -1.37 5.04
CA GLN A 97 -23.71 -1.89 5.67
C GLN A 97 -22.60 -0.82 5.70
N HIS A 98 -22.61 0.09 4.73
CA HIS A 98 -21.68 1.23 4.66
C HIS A 98 -21.91 2.21 5.82
N PHE A 99 -23.16 2.38 6.25
CA PHE A 99 -23.52 3.23 7.39
C PHE A 99 -23.12 2.60 8.73
N GLY A 100 -23.29 1.28 8.87
CA GLY A 100 -22.89 0.52 10.06
C GLY A 100 -21.37 0.51 10.27
N LEU A 101 -20.60 0.31 9.19
CA LEU A 101 -19.14 0.26 9.26
C LEU A 101 -18.52 1.61 9.67
N ARG A 102 -19.01 2.73 9.09
CA ARG A 102 -18.52 4.07 9.47
C ARG A 102 -18.84 4.41 10.92
N THR A 103 -20.03 4.04 11.39
CA THR A 103 -20.43 4.21 12.79
C THR A 103 -19.56 3.37 13.72
N PHE A 104 -19.33 2.10 13.39
CA PHE A 104 -18.48 1.20 14.16
C PHE A 104 -17.03 1.70 14.26
N LEU A 105 -16.43 2.15 13.14
CA LEU A 105 -15.06 2.68 13.13
C LEU A 105 -14.93 3.97 13.97
N ARG A 106 -15.96 4.83 13.95
CA ARG A 106 -15.99 6.06 14.74
C ARG A 106 -16.11 5.75 16.25
N CYS A 107 -16.96 4.80 16.63
CA CYS A 107 -17.03 4.29 18.00
C CYS A 107 -15.73 3.63 18.45
N ARG A 108 -15.09 2.81 17.58
CA ARG A 108 -13.81 2.16 17.87
C ARG A 108 -12.68 3.18 18.12
N LYS A 109 -12.62 4.26 17.31
CA LYS A 109 -11.59 5.29 17.46
C LYS A 109 -11.74 6.06 18.78
N ILE A 110 -12.97 6.35 19.20
CA ILE A 110 -13.28 6.99 20.48
C ILE A 110 -12.94 6.05 21.65
N TRP A 111 -13.27 4.77 21.54
CA TRP A 111 -12.94 3.76 22.55
C TRP A 111 -11.42 3.63 22.74
N TRP A 112 -10.63 3.58 21.65
CA TRP A 112 -9.17 3.54 21.74
C TRP A 112 -8.53 4.80 22.31
N GLY A 113 -9.16 5.97 22.14
CA GLY A 113 -8.73 7.21 22.79
C GLY A 113 -8.96 7.21 24.31
N LEU A 114 -9.94 6.45 24.80
CA LEU A 114 -10.30 6.38 26.22
C LEU A 114 -9.63 5.21 26.97
N VAL A 115 -9.48 4.05 26.33
CA VAL A 115 -9.00 2.81 27.00
C VAL A 115 -7.51 2.56 26.79
N GLY A 116 -6.85 3.32 25.91
CA GLY A 116 -5.49 3.04 25.49
C GLY A 116 -5.44 1.84 24.54
N LYS A 117 -4.62 1.96 23.48
CA LYS A 117 -4.49 0.91 22.46
C LYS A 117 -3.89 -0.35 23.10
N PRO A 118 -4.49 -1.55 22.96
CA PRO A 118 -3.89 -2.76 23.51
C PRO A 118 -2.53 -3.01 22.83
N ASN A 119 -1.50 -3.21 23.66
CA ASN A 119 -0.15 -3.52 23.22
C ASN A 119 -0.14 -4.88 22.50
N LYS A 120 0.45 -4.95 21.30
CA LYS A 120 0.39 -6.08 20.35
C LYS A 120 1.07 -7.38 20.82
N LYS A 121 1.33 -7.57 22.12
CA LYS A 121 2.08 -8.72 22.63
C LYS A 121 1.22 -9.94 23.03
N SER A 122 -0.12 -9.85 22.94
CA SER A 122 -1.02 -10.86 23.54
C SER A 122 -1.96 -11.58 22.56
N MET A 123 -1.67 -11.59 21.26
CA MET A 123 -2.46 -12.35 20.26
C MET A 123 -1.65 -13.43 19.54
N VAL A 124 -0.51 -13.85 20.10
CA VAL A 124 0.31 -14.96 19.58
C VAL A 124 0.31 -16.16 20.54
N ASP A 125 -0.40 -16.08 21.67
CA ASP A 125 -0.40 -17.11 22.71
C ASP A 125 -1.83 -17.52 23.14
N MET A 126 -2.68 -17.82 22.15
CA MET A 126 -3.99 -18.45 22.36
C MET A 126 -4.25 -19.50 21.28
#